data_AF-A0A3D4Z0C5-F1
#
_entry.id   AF-A0A3D4Z0C5-F1
#
_cell.length_a   1.000
_cell.length_b   1.000
_cell.length_c   1.000
_cell.angle_alpha   90.00
_cell.angle_beta   90.00
_cell.angle_gamma   90.00
#
_symmetry.space_group_name_H-M   'P 1'
#
loop_
_entity.id
_entity.type
_entity.pdbx_description
1 polymer ?
#
loop_
_entity_poly.entity_id
_entity_poly.type
_entity_poly.pdbx_seq_one_letter_code
_entity_poly.pdbx_strand_id
1 'polypeptide(L)'
;MSFKNRHEAALRLAEVLKKYRGKNPLVLAIPRGAVPMGKIIAEALGGELDVMLVRKLRAPGQPELAVGAIDEAGDYYLHPYAQQLDLTDEYLEGEKRFQLQTLRERRRRYTPARPPIDPKGRIVILVDDGIA
;
A
#
# COMPACT_ATOMS: atom_id res chain seq x y z
N MET A 1 10.61 13.57 -17.59
CA MET A 1 9.83 12.78 -18.57
C MET A 1 8.37 12.91 -18.17
N SER A 2 7.47 13.31 -19.07
CA SER A 2 6.04 13.38 -18.79
C SER A 2 5.29 12.24 -19.46
N PHE A 3 4.25 11.73 -18.82
CA PHE A 3 3.31 10.76 -19.39
C PHE A 3 1.98 11.47 -19.64
N LYS A 4 1.26 11.08 -20.70
CA LYS A 4 -0.06 11.67 -21.03
C LYS A 4 -1.10 11.33 -19.97
N ASN A 5 -1.03 10.13 -19.41
CA ASN A 5 -1.93 9.64 -18.37
C ASN A 5 -1.33 8.41 -17.67
N ARG A 6 -2.01 7.95 -16.61
CA ARG A 6 -1.64 6.75 -15.84
C ARG A 6 -1.57 5.48 -16.69
N HIS A 7 -2.39 5.38 -17.73
CA HIS A 7 -2.39 4.22 -18.63
C HIS A 7 -1.08 4.14 -19.45
N GLU A 8 -0.64 5.26 -20.04
CA GLU A 8 0.65 5.33 -20.72
C GLU A 8 1.80 5.04 -19.75
N ALA A 9 1.77 5.63 -18.55
CA ALA A 9 2.77 5.37 -17.52
C ALA A 9 2.85 3.88 -17.15
N ALA A 10 1.69 3.21 -16.99
CA ALA A 10 1.63 1.79 -16.65
C ALA A 10 2.17 0.89 -17.75
N LEU A 11 1.87 1.18 -19.03
CA LEU A 11 2.43 0.43 -20.16
C LEU A 11 3.96 0.58 -20.22
N ARG A 12 4.47 1.81 -20.07
CA ARG A 12 5.92 2.07 -20.04
C ARG A 12 6.59 1.35 -18.85
N LEU A 13 5.95 1.36 -17.69
CA LEU A 13 6.46 0.68 -16.50
C LEU A 13 6.45 -0.84 -16.67
N ALA A 14 5.39 -1.42 -17.24
CA ALA A 14 5.30 -2.85 -17.52
C ALA A 14 6.43 -3.32 -18.44
N GLU A 15 6.79 -2.51 -19.45
CA GLU A 15 7.91 -2.79 -20.35
C GLU A 15 9.26 -2.87 -19.60
N VAL A 16 9.52 -1.93 -18.69
CA VAL A 16 10.74 -1.93 -17.86
C VAL A 16 10.76 -3.13 -16.90
N LEU A 17 9.58 -3.58 -16.45
CA LEU A 17 9.44 -4.69 -15.50
C LEU A 17 9.42 -6.07 -16.17
N LYS A 18 9.52 -6.18 -17.49
CA LYS A 18 9.44 -7.45 -18.24
C LYS A 18 10.36 -8.57 -17.72
N LYS A 19 11.50 -8.22 -17.13
CA LYS A 19 12.44 -9.18 -16.51
C LYS A 19 11.83 -10.00 -15.35
N TYR A 20 10.69 -9.59 -14.82
CA TYR A 20 9.93 -10.29 -13.78
C TYR A 20 8.79 -11.16 -14.31
N ARG A 21 8.52 -11.12 -15.63
CA ARG A 21 7.46 -11.92 -16.26
C ARG A 21 7.68 -13.40 -16.01
N GLY A 22 6.62 -14.11 -15.62
CA GLY A 22 6.66 -15.56 -15.35
C GLY A 22 7.37 -15.96 -14.04
N LYS A 23 7.87 -15.01 -13.26
CA LYS A 23 8.54 -15.27 -11.96
C LYS A 23 7.59 -15.17 -10.76
N ASN A 24 6.33 -15.53 -10.98
CA ASN A 24 5.25 -15.41 -10.00
C ASN A 24 5.13 -14.00 -9.34
N PRO A 25 5.04 -12.91 -10.12
CA PRO A 25 4.97 -11.57 -9.54
C PRO A 25 3.61 -11.28 -8.89
N LEU A 26 3.66 -10.62 -7.74
CA LEU A 26 2.50 -10.02 -7.07
C LEU A 26 2.62 -8.50 -7.15
N VAL A 27 1.71 -7.87 -7.89
CA VAL A 27 1.64 -6.41 -7.99
C VAL A 27 0.73 -5.91 -6.87
N LEU A 28 1.27 -5.10 -5.98
CA LEU A 28 0.54 -4.44 -4.90
C LEU A 28 0.39 -2.95 -5.25
N ALA A 29 -0.82 -2.53 -5.59
CA ALA A 29 -1.09 -1.14 -5.96
C ALA A 29 -1.53 -0.31 -4.75
N ILE A 30 -0.95 0.87 -4.58
CA ILE A 30 -1.37 1.84 -3.57
C ILE A 30 -2.63 2.57 -4.07
N PRO A 31 -3.76 2.47 -3.37
CA PRO A 31 -4.97 3.14 -3.84
C PRO A 31 -4.88 4.67 -3.68
N ARG A 32 -5.54 5.44 -4.54
CA ARG A 32 -6.53 5.01 -5.57
C ARG A 32 -5.94 4.91 -6.97
N GLY A 33 -5.03 5.82 -7.32
CA GLY A 33 -4.65 6.05 -8.70
C GLY A 33 -3.80 4.93 -9.30
N ALA A 34 -3.01 4.23 -8.48
CA ALA A 34 -2.17 3.13 -8.97
C ALA A 34 -2.94 1.83 -9.21
N VAL A 35 -4.16 1.65 -8.70
CA VAL A 35 -4.94 0.42 -8.90
C VAL A 35 -5.15 0.08 -10.39
N PRO A 36 -5.65 0.99 -11.25
CA PRO A 36 -5.73 0.73 -12.68
C PRO A 36 -4.37 0.50 -13.35
N MET A 37 -3.30 1.12 -12.82
CA MET A 37 -1.94 0.88 -13.33
C MET A 37 -1.45 -0.52 -12.97
N GLY A 38 -1.67 -0.94 -11.72
CA GLY A 38 -1.28 -2.25 -11.22
C GLY A 38 -1.95 -3.38 -11.99
N LYS A 39 -3.21 -3.19 -12.41
CA LYS A 39 -3.90 -4.15 -13.29
C LYS A 39 -3.14 -4.39 -14.60
N ILE A 40 -2.79 -3.30 -15.30
CA ILE A 40 -2.05 -3.36 -16.57
C ILE A 40 -0.70 -4.05 -16.36
N ILE A 41 -0.01 -3.72 -15.28
CA ILE A 41 1.32 -4.29 -14.97
C ILE A 41 1.20 -5.77 -14.62
N ALA A 42 0.24 -6.17 -13.78
CA ALA A 42 0.02 -7.57 -13.41
C ALA A 42 -0.29 -8.43 -14.64
N GLU A 43 -1.20 -7.98 -15.50
CA GLU A 43 -1.56 -8.66 -16.75
C GLU A 43 -0.34 -8.82 -17.68
N ALA A 44 0.44 -7.75 -17.89
CA ALA A 44 1.63 -7.79 -18.74
C ALA A 44 2.72 -8.75 -18.22
N LEU A 45 2.83 -8.90 -16.90
CA LEU A 45 3.82 -9.77 -16.26
C LEU A 45 3.32 -11.21 -16.03
N GLY A 46 2.03 -11.48 -16.29
CA GLY A 46 1.39 -12.76 -15.95
C GLY A 46 1.38 -13.01 -14.43
N GLY A 47 1.19 -11.94 -13.66
CA GLY A 47 1.13 -11.96 -12.20
C GLY A 47 -0.27 -11.73 -11.66
N GLU A 48 -0.36 -11.59 -10.34
CA GLU A 48 -1.60 -11.22 -9.65
C GLU A 48 -1.57 -9.75 -9.21
N LEU A 49 -2.76 -9.17 -9.06
CA LEU A 49 -2.97 -7.83 -8.52
C LEU A 49 -3.66 -7.91 -7.16
N ASP A 50 -3.13 -7.17 -6.20
CA ASP A 50 -3.85 -6.77 -4.99
C ASP A 50 -3.60 -5.29 -4.68
N VAL A 51 -4.29 -4.77 -3.66
CA VAL A 51 -4.05 -3.44 -3.11
C VAL A 51 -3.17 -3.53 -1.85
N MET A 52 -2.21 -2.60 -1.74
CA MET A 52 -1.47 -2.37 -0.50
C MET A 52 -2.24 -1.36 0.34
N LEU A 53 -2.81 -1.79 1.46
CA LEU A 53 -3.50 -0.89 2.38
C LEU A 53 -2.65 -0.70 3.65
N VAL A 54 -2.12 0.50 3.80
CA VAL A 54 -1.44 0.96 5.00
C VAL A 54 -1.99 2.33 5.41
N ARG A 55 -1.89 2.65 6.69
CA ARG A 55 -2.27 3.97 7.23
C ARG A 55 -1.17 4.51 8.12
N LYS A 56 -0.92 5.82 8.04
CA LYS A 56 -0.09 6.50 9.03
C LYS A 56 -0.73 6.42 10.40
N LEU A 57 0.07 6.12 11.41
CA LEU A 57 -0.23 6.42 12.81
C LEU A 57 0.12 7.88 13.04
N ARG A 58 -0.84 8.66 13.55
CA ARG A 58 -0.71 10.11 13.65
C ARG A 58 -0.15 10.52 15.01
N ALA A 59 0.47 11.70 15.06
CA ALA A 59 0.84 12.33 16.33
C ALA A 59 -0.39 12.94 17.04
N PRO A 60 -0.39 12.99 18.39
CA PRO A 60 -1.41 13.68 19.16
C PRO A 60 -1.57 15.13 18.70
N GLY A 61 -2.81 15.54 18.41
CA GLY A 61 -3.12 16.90 17.96
C GLY A 61 -2.58 17.30 16.58
N GLN A 62 -1.82 16.44 15.89
CA GLN A 62 -1.20 16.75 14.59
C GLN A 62 -1.49 15.65 13.56
N PRO A 63 -2.70 15.60 12.97
CA PRO A 63 -3.14 14.52 12.10
C PRO A 63 -2.28 14.32 10.83
N GLU A 64 -1.55 15.36 10.42
CA GLU A 64 -0.67 15.28 9.26
C GLU A 64 0.69 14.67 9.56
N LEU A 65 1.18 14.80 10.80
CA LEU A 65 2.45 14.24 11.24
C LEU A 65 2.32 12.73 11.51
N ALA A 66 3.08 11.93 10.76
CA ALA A 66 3.06 10.47 10.85
C ALA A 66 4.12 9.95 11.82
N VAL A 67 3.74 9.50 13.02
CA VAL A 67 4.67 8.87 13.98
C VAL A 67 5.01 7.43 13.64
N GLY A 68 4.27 6.85 12.69
CA GLY A 68 4.46 5.48 12.26
C GLY A 68 3.47 5.08 11.18
N ALA A 69 3.35 3.78 10.94
CA ALA A 69 2.38 3.19 10.04
C ALA A 69 1.83 1.87 10.62
N ILE A 70 0.62 1.51 10.18
CA ILE A 70 -0.05 0.25 10.51
C ILE A 70 -0.65 -0.36 9.24
N ASP A 71 -0.60 -1.69 9.16
CA ASP A 71 -1.20 -2.46 8.09
C ASP A 71 -2.54 -3.10 8.50
N GLU A 72 -3.11 -3.92 7.62
CA GLU A 72 -4.40 -4.56 7.83
C GLU A 72 -4.37 -5.72 8.83
N ALA A 73 -3.20 -6.33 9.06
CA ALA A 73 -3.01 -7.35 10.06
C ALA A 73 -2.92 -6.75 11.47
N GLY A 74 -2.61 -5.45 11.56
CA GLY A 74 -2.37 -4.75 12.81
C GLY A 74 -0.89 -4.67 13.16
N ASP A 75 -0.03 -5.17 12.28
CA ASP A 75 1.40 -4.96 12.40
C ASP A 75 1.69 -3.48 12.16
N TYR A 76 2.55 -2.93 13.01
CA TYR A 76 2.84 -1.51 12.99
C TYR A 76 4.33 -1.25 13.15
N TYR A 77 4.72 -0.09 12.62
CA TYR A 77 6.06 0.44 12.71
C TYR A 77 5.97 1.86 13.28
N LEU A 78 6.85 2.20 14.21
CA LEU A 78 7.01 3.56 14.71
C LEU A 78 8.36 4.12 14.26
N HIS A 79 8.36 5.40 13.89
CA HIS A 79 9.61 6.10 13.63
C HIS A 79 10.42 6.24 14.93
N PRO A 80 11.77 6.25 14.87
CA PRO A 80 12.59 6.42 16.07
C PRO A 80 12.26 7.68 16.89
N TYR A 81 11.94 8.79 16.22
CA TYR A 81 11.58 10.04 16.89
C TYR A 81 10.22 9.99 17.60
N ALA A 82 9.36 9.00 17.33
CA ALA A 82 8.07 8.86 18.00
C ALA A 82 8.23 8.67 19.51
N GLN A 83 9.37 8.13 19.95
CA GLN A 83 9.73 8.00 21.37
C GLN A 83 9.88 9.36 22.07
N GLN A 84 10.12 10.45 21.31
CA GLN A 84 10.28 11.80 21.85
C GLN A 84 8.94 12.55 21.98
N LEU A 85 7.84 11.97 21.50
CA LEU A 85 6.53 12.62 21.45
C LEU A 85 5.62 12.26 22.64
N ASP A 86 6.17 11.66 23.71
CA ASP A 86 5.44 11.20 24.91
C ASP A 86 4.11 10.51 24.58
N LEU A 87 4.15 9.62 23.57
CA LEU A 87 2.99 8.85 23.15
C LEU A 87 2.64 7.86 24.26
N THR A 88 1.53 8.09 24.95
CA THR A 88 1.02 7.11 25.91
C THR A 88 0.59 5.85 25.17
N ASP A 89 0.77 4.68 25.80
CA ASP A 89 0.30 3.41 25.24
C ASP A 89 -1.21 3.46 24.93
N GLU A 90 -1.99 4.13 25.78
CA GLU A 90 -3.41 4.34 25.58
C GLU A 90 -3.72 5.12 24.28
N TYR A 91 -2.98 6.20 24.01
CA TYR A 91 -3.13 6.96 22.78
C TYR A 91 -2.79 6.10 21.56
N LEU A 92 -1.66 5.41 21.62
CA LEU A 92 -1.19 4.60 20.51
C LEU A 92 -2.19 3.48 20.18
N GLU A 93 -2.72 2.78 21.19
CA GLU A 93 -3.74 1.75 20.99
C GLU A 93 -5.05 2.33 20.45
N GLY A 94 -5.45 3.52 20.92
CA GLY A 94 -6.61 4.24 20.36
C GLY A 94 -6.44 4.57 18.89
N GLU A 95 -5.29 5.11 18.51
CA GLU A 95 -4.95 5.47 17.13
C GLU A 95 -4.87 4.23 16.23
N LYS A 96 -4.23 3.14 16.69
CA LYS A 96 -4.18 1.86 15.96
C LYS A 96 -5.59 1.34 15.67
N ARG A 97 -6.49 1.31 16.67
CA ARG A 97 -7.88 0.86 16.50
C ARG A 97 -8.61 1.71 15.45
N PHE A 98 -8.46 3.03 15.52
CA PHE A 98 -9.07 3.95 14.57
C PHE A 98 -8.59 3.71 13.13
N GLN A 99 -7.28 3.56 12.93
CA GLN A 99 -6.71 3.30 11.60
C GLN A 99 -7.07 1.92 11.08
N LEU A 100 -7.07 0.89 11.93
CA LEU A 100 -7.49 -0.47 11.56
C LEU A 100 -8.94 -0.54 11.11
N GLN A 101 -9.84 0.19 11.75
CA GLN A 101 -11.23 0.29 11.30
C GLN A 101 -11.30 0.88 9.87
N THR A 102 -10.56 1.96 9.61
CA THR A 102 -10.48 2.58 8.28
C THR A 102 -9.94 1.60 7.24
N LEU A 103 -8.91 0.83 7.57
CA LEU A 103 -8.33 -0.20 6.70
C LEU A 103 -9.33 -1.31 6.38
N ARG A 104 -10.05 -1.81 7.38
CA ARG A 104 -11.11 -2.84 7.20
C ARG A 104 -12.22 -2.35 6.27
N GLU A 105 -12.65 -1.10 6.41
CA GLU A 105 -13.64 -0.50 5.52
C GLU A 105 -13.14 -0.39 4.08
N ARG A 106 -11.86 -0.01 3.89
CA ARG A 106 -11.24 0.06 2.56
C ARG A 106 -11.09 -1.32 1.92
N ARG A 107 -10.64 -2.34 2.67
CA ARG A 107 -10.53 -3.71 2.18
C ARG A 107 -11.85 -4.23 1.64
N ARG A 108 -12.94 -4.00 2.38
CA ARG A 108 -14.31 -4.34 1.94
C ARG A 108 -14.73 -3.62 0.64
N ARG A 109 -14.21 -2.43 0.35
CA ARG A 109 -14.51 -1.70 -0.88
C ARG A 109 -13.66 -2.15 -2.07
N TYR A 110 -12.37 -2.41 -1.86
CA TYR A 110 -11.46 -2.79 -2.95
C TYR A 110 -11.53 -4.27 -3.32
N THR A 111 -11.70 -5.15 -2.34
CA THR A 111 -11.59 -6.59 -2.55
C THR A 111 -12.54 -7.36 -1.61
N PRO A 112 -13.87 -7.16 -1.71
CA PRO A 112 -14.83 -7.79 -0.81
C PRO A 112 -14.85 -9.32 -0.88
N ALA A 113 -14.48 -9.88 -2.04
CA ALA A 113 -14.68 -11.30 -2.35
C ALA A 113 -13.53 -12.23 -1.90
N ARG A 114 -12.39 -11.69 -1.42
CA ARG A 114 -11.24 -12.51 -1.02
C ARG A 114 -10.35 -11.80 0.01
N PRO A 115 -9.61 -12.55 0.84
CA PRO A 115 -8.57 -11.98 1.70
C PRO A 115 -7.41 -11.38 0.87
N PRO A 116 -6.50 -10.62 1.52
CA PRO A 116 -5.24 -10.19 0.92
C PRO A 116 -4.44 -11.40 0.41
N ILE A 117 -3.77 -11.24 -0.73
CA ILE A 117 -2.90 -12.27 -1.29
C ILE A 117 -1.60 -12.37 -0.47
N ASP A 118 -1.20 -13.59 -0.14
CA ASP A 118 0.06 -13.87 0.56
C ASP A 118 1.27 -13.54 -0.35
N PRO A 119 2.17 -12.61 0.08
CA PRO A 119 3.37 -12.27 -0.67
C PRO A 119 4.51 -13.28 -0.53
N LYS A 120 4.40 -14.28 0.37
CA LYS A 120 5.52 -15.17 0.73
C LYS A 120 6.06 -15.93 -0.49
N GLY A 121 7.38 -15.85 -0.70
CA GLY A 121 8.08 -16.55 -1.78
C GLY A 121 7.84 -15.97 -3.18
N ARG A 122 7.26 -14.77 -3.28
CA ARG A 122 6.92 -14.10 -4.54
C ARG A 122 7.82 -12.90 -4.81
N ILE A 123 7.88 -12.47 -6.07
CA ILE A 123 8.40 -11.15 -6.41
C ILE A 123 7.28 -10.14 -6.18
N VAL A 124 7.41 -9.32 -5.14
CA VAL A 124 6.44 -8.26 -4.85
C VAL A 124 6.84 -6.97 -5.55
N ILE A 125 5.90 -6.38 -6.29
CA ILE A 125 6.06 -5.10 -6.99
C ILE A 125 5.06 -4.11 -6.41
N LEU A 126 5.54 -3.17 -5.60
CA LEU A 126 4.72 -2.08 -5.06
C LEU A 126 4.61 -0.96 -6.10
N VAL A 127 3.39 -0.51 -6.39
CA VAL A 127 3.12 0.49 -7.43
C VAL A 127 2.35 1.67 -6.84
N ASP A 128 2.86 2.88 -7.07
CA ASP A 128 2.15 4.13 -6.86
C ASP A 128 2.04 4.92 -8.18
N ASP A 129 1.13 5.89 -8.25
CA ASP A 129 0.98 6.77 -9.42
C ASP A 129 1.87 8.02 -9.37
N GLY A 130 2.55 8.24 -8.25
CA GLY A 130 3.61 9.22 -8.06
C GLY A 130 4.01 9.30 -6.58
N ILE A 131 5.23 9.78 -6.32
CA ILE A 131 5.67 10.16 -4.97
C ILE A 131 6.01 11.65 -5.06
N ALA A 132 5.43 12.44 -4.14
CA ALA A 132 5.66 13.88 -4.04
C ALA A 132 6.82 14.18 -3.09
#